data_AF-A0A2S5LKV5-F1
#
_entry.id   AF-A0A2S5LKV5-F1
#
_cell.length_a   1.000
_cell.length_b   1.000
_cell.length_c   1.000
_cell.angle_alpha   90.00
_cell.angle_beta   90.00
_cell.angle_gamma   90.00
#
_symmetry.space_group_name_H-M   'P 1'
#
loop_
_entity.id
_entity.type
_entity.pdbx_description
1 polymer ?
#
loop_
_entity_poly.entity_id
_entity_poly.type
_entity_poly.pdbx_seq_one_letter_code
_entity_poly.pdbx_strand_id
1 'polypeptide(L)'
;TASLVAFGEAEVPRDGDADAVEIAARLITRGDIISVKGLGGYHLACDATDLAAVSRLRRLKRRDAKPFALMARDLTVIRRYCAIDPVEERALTSVEAPIVLLRATGPQHLPEAVAPGLATLGFMLPTTPLHLLLMDQFDHPLVMTSGNISDEPAVIDDAEAYRQLAEIASFALTHDRDIANRVDDSVVRVMAGRSRVLRRARGYAPAPLRLPSGFEKAPDLLAMGGELKATFCLVKDGQAILSQHQGDLENAATLDDYKRNLALYRSLFDHAPSAIIVDRHPEYLSSKLGRAEADTRALPMIDVQHHHAHVAACLAENGRSLDAPPVLGIVLDGLGFGDDGTIWGGEFLLGDYLGYERLARLKPVVMPGGAQAVREPWRNLYAHLRAAGAFDATPFTFGDWSALNGKPLATIDRMIAQGLNSPLASSCGRLFDAVAAALGVCADRQAYEGEAAARLEALAAAAPDETRGYALRISEPALIDIDAAPMWRAILDDL
;
A
#
# COMPACT_ATOMS: atom_id res chain seq x y z
N THR A 1 -18.05 28.22 6.26
CA THR A 1 -18.80 27.74 7.45
C THR A 1 -19.17 26.27 7.29
N ALA A 2 -19.24 25.48 8.38
CA ALA A 2 -19.68 24.09 8.29
C ALA A 2 -21.18 24.01 7.98
N SER A 3 -21.58 23.07 7.12
CA SER A 3 -22.96 22.82 6.76
C SER A 3 -23.21 21.32 6.61
N LEU A 4 -24.43 20.89 6.89
CA LEU A 4 -24.87 19.53 6.63
C LEU A 4 -25.81 19.58 5.42
N VAL A 5 -25.48 18.83 4.38
CA VAL A 5 -26.29 18.72 3.17
C VAL A 5 -26.76 17.28 3.01
N ALA A 6 -27.97 17.10 2.48
CA ALA A 6 -28.49 15.79 2.12
C ALA A 6 -28.12 15.48 0.67
N PHE A 7 -27.87 14.21 0.39
CA PHE A 7 -27.69 13.69 -0.96
C PHE A 7 -29.03 13.11 -1.46
N GLY A 8 -29.34 13.33 -2.74
CA GLY A 8 -30.58 12.86 -3.37
C GLY A 8 -31.85 13.53 -2.84
N GLU A 9 -32.88 12.72 -2.56
CA GLU A 9 -34.19 13.17 -2.06
C GLU A 9 -34.27 13.25 -0.52
N ALA A 10 -33.17 12.95 0.18
CA ALA A 10 -33.16 13.04 1.63
C ALA A 10 -33.33 14.50 2.07
N GLU A 11 -34.08 14.72 3.16
CA GLU A 11 -34.14 16.01 3.83
C GLU A 11 -33.22 16.00 5.04
N VAL A 12 -32.42 17.07 5.20
CA VAL A 12 -31.61 17.25 6.41
C VAL A 12 -32.55 17.32 7.61
N PRO A 13 -32.39 16.47 8.64
CA PRO A 13 -33.25 16.52 9.82
C PRO A 13 -33.22 17.92 10.44
N ARG A 14 -34.41 18.51 10.66
CA ARG A 14 -34.54 19.72 11.48
C ARG A 14 -34.49 19.30 12.95
N ASP A 15 -33.52 19.79 13.70
CA ASP A 15 -33.32 19.38 15.10
C ASP A 15 -33.10 20.59 16.03
N GLY A 16 -34.10 21.46 16.10
CA GLY A 16 -34.10 22.62 16.98
C GLY A 16 -32.94 23.58 16.69
N ASP A 17 -32.16 23.90 17.73
CA ASP A 17 -30.98 24.80 17.68
C ASP A 17 -29.66 24.04 17.42
N ALA A 18 -29.71 22.73 17.16
CA ALA A 18 -28.52 21.92 16.91
C ALA A 18 -27.79 22.38 15.65
N ASP A 19 -26.46 22.51 15.74
CA ASP A 19 -25.64 22.88 14.59
C ASP A 19 -25.41 21.68 13.65
N ALA A 20 -24.78 21.94 12.50
CA ALA A 20 -24.50 20.93 11.49
C ALA A 20 -23.64 19.76 12.01
N VAL A 21 -22.72 20.02 12.95
CA VAL A 21 -21.84 19.00 13.54
C VAL A 21 -22.63 18.12 14.49
N GLU A 22 -23.48 18.71 15.34
CA GLU A 22 -24.35 17.96 16.24
C GLU A 22 -25.32 17.05 15.48
N ILE A 23 -25.93 17.56 14.40
CA ILE A 23 -26.84 16.75 13.58
C ILE A 23 -26.08 15.59 12.91
N ALA A 24 -24.88 15.85 12.36
CA ALA A 24 -24.04 14.81 11.78
C ALA A 24 -23.66 13.74 12.82
N ALA A 25 -23.32 14.16 14.05
CA ALA A 25 -22.99 13.23 15.12
C ALA A 25 -24.17 12.33 15.50
N ARG A 26 -25.38 12.91 15.63
CA ARG A 26 -26.61 12.15 15.92
C ARG A 26 -26.94 11.13 14.82
N LEU A 27 -26.71 11.48 13.55
CA LEU A 27 -26.88 10.54 12.43
C LEU A 27 -25.90 9.36 12.54
N ILE A 28 -24.61 9.64 12.79
CA ILE A 28 -23.60 8.58 12.98
C ILE A 28 -23.97 7.69 14.17
N THR A 29 -24.44 8.24 15.29
CA THR A 29 -24.92 7.46 16.45
C THR A 29 -26.13 6.58 16.13
N ARG A 30 -26.97 6.96 15.16
CA ARG A 30 -28.07 6.12 14.65
C ARG A 30 -27.60 5.03 13.69
N GLY A 31 -26.29 4.95 13.44
CA GLY A 31 -25.67 4.00 12.54
C GLY A 31 -25.64 4.48 11.08
N ASP A 32 -25.87 5.76 10.78
CA ASP A 32 -25.76 6.31 9.42
C ASP A 32 -24.29 6.41 8.97
N ILE A 33 -24.09 6.36 7.65
CA ILE A 33 -22.80 6.68 7.01
C ILE A 33 -22.90 8.12 6.51
N ILE A 34 -21.94 8.96 6.90
CA ILE A 34 -21.90 10.37 6.55
C ILE A 34 -20.63 10.66 5.77
N SER A 35 -20.72 11.47 4.72
CA SER A 35 -19.54 11.99 4.06
C SER A 35 -19.01 13.24 4.78
N VAL A 36 -17.70 13.36 4.98
CA VAL A 36 -17.10 14.50 5.70
C VAL A 36 -16.07 15.16 4.79
N LYS A 37 -16.24 16.45 4.47
CA LYS A 37 -15.26 17.21 3.69
C LYS A 37 -14.03 17.50 4.56
N GLY A 38 -12.89 16.91 4.20
CA GLY A 38 -11.63 17.07 4.90
C GLY A 38 -10.72 18.15 4.30
N LEU A 39 -9.43 18.08 4.62
CA LEU A 39 -8.42 19.01 4.08
C LEU A 39 -8.05 18.70 2.61
N GLY A 40 -7.89 17.42 2.29
CA GLY A 40 -7.34 16.94 1.01
C GLY A 40 -8.32 16.14 0.16
N GLY A 41 -9.55 15.99 0.62
CA GLY A 41 -10.62 15.26 -0.03
C GLY A 41 -11.75 14.96 0.95
N TYR A 42 -12.80 14.32 0.47
CA TYR A 42 -13.86 13.80 1.30
C TYR A 42 -13.45 12.50 2.00
N HIS A 43 -14.04 12.24 3.16
CA HIS A 43 -14.03 10.98 3.87
C HIS A 43 -15.45 10.39 3.92
N LEU A 44 -15.55 9.09 4.14
CA LEU A 44 -16.77 8.39 4.55
C LEU A 44 -16.59 7.98 6.02
N ALA A 45 -17.55 8.37 6.84
CA ALA A 45 -17.53 8.21 8.29
C ALA A 45 -18.72 7.41 8.81
N CYS A 46 -18.45 6.49 9.73
CA CYS A 46 -19.46 5.80 10.54
C CYS A 46 -18.84 5.36 11.87
N ASP A 47 -19.69 5.02 12.85
CA ASP A 47 -19.24 4.45 14.12
C ASP A 47 -18.44 3.16 13.88
N ALA A 48 -17.18 3.13 14.34
CA ALA A 48 -16.32 1.96 14.14
C ALA A 48 -16.68 0.80 15.08
N THR A 49 -17.46 1.04 16.12
CA THR A 49 -17.93 0.03 17.08
C THR A 49 -19.22 -0.65 16.61
N ASP A 50 -19.97 -0.01 15.71
CA ASP A 50 -21.19 -0.58 15.11
C ASP A 50 -20.85 -1.51 13.94
N LEU A 51 -20.88 -2.81 14.19
CA LEU A 51 -20.66 -3.85 13.18
C LEU A 51 -21.61 -3.71 11.97
N ALA A 52 -22.87 -3.30 12.17
CA ALA A 52 -23.83 -3.17 11.08
C ALA A 52 -23.48 -1.99 10.18
N ALA A 53 -23.10 -0.85 10.76
CA ALA A 53 -22.65 0.32 10.02
C ALA A 53 -21.36 0.03 9.23
N VAL A 54 -20.34 -0.56 9.87
CA VAL A 54 -19.07 -0.93 9.22
C VAL A 54 -19.30 -1.94 8.09
N SER A 55 -20.12 -2.97 8.31
CA SER A 55 -20.45 -3.96 7.28
C SER A 55 -21.20 -3.35 6.10
N ARG A 56 -22.12 -2.40 6.37
CA ARG A 56 -22.82 -1.64 5.33
C ARG A 56 -21.85 -0.80 4.52
N LEU A 57 -20.92 -0.09 5.17
CA LEU A 57 -19.90 0.70 4.50
C LEU A 57 -19.02 -0.16 3.58
N ARG A 58 -18.57 -1.34 4.02
CA ARG A 58 -17.81 -2.26 3.15
C ARG A 58 -18.56 -2.65 1.89
N ARG A 59 -19.82 -3.06 2.05
CA ARG A 59 -20.68 -3.49 0.93
C ARG A 59 -20.88 -2.36 -0.06
N LEU A 60 -21.23 -1.16 0.42
CA LEU A 60 -21.49 0.00 -0.44
C LEU A 60 -20.22 0.50 -1.14
N LYS A 61 -19.08 0.49 -0.45
CA LYS A 61 -17.76 0.88 -1.01
C LYS A 61 -17.12 -0.20 -1.89
N ARG A 62 -17.69 -1.42 -1.92
CA ARG A 62 -17.12 -2.61 -2.59
C ARG A 62 -15.69 -2.90 -2.12
N ARG A 63 -15.48 -2.84 -0.80
CA ARG A 63 -14.18 -2.98 -0.14
C ARG A 63 -14.21 -4.14 0.84
N ASP A 64 -13.95 -5.34 0.34
CA ASP A 64 -14.17 -6.58 1.09
C ASP A 64 -13.25 -6.70 2.31
N ALA A 65 -11.93 -6.65 2.14
CA ALA A 65 -10.99 -6.94 3.24
C ALA A 65 -10.01 -5.80 3.60
N LYS A 66 -9.76 -4.82 2.71
CA LYS A 66 -8.76 -3.78 2.96
C LYS A 66 -9.12 -2.98 4.22
N PRO A 67 -8.19 -2.80 5.19
CA PRO A 67 -8.51 -2.23 6.50
C PRO A 67 -8.99 -0.79 6.39
N PHE A 68 -9.86 -0.39 7.32
CA PHE A 68 -10.30 1.00 7.45
C PHE A 68 -9.36 1.80 8.35
N ALA A 69 -9.13 3.06 7.98
CA ALA A 69 -8.51 4.02 8.88
C ALA A 69 -9.55 4.52 9.89
N LEU A 70 -9.09 4.80 11.10
CA LEU A 70 -9.89 5.21 12.24
C LEU A 70 -9.45 6.60 12.67
N MET A 71 -10.41 7.43 13.06
CA MET A 71 -10.14 8.68 13.77
C MET A 71 -10.70 8.57 15.19
N ALA A 72 -9.92 9.01 16.16
CA ALA A 72 -10.33 9.08 17.56
C ALA A 72 -10.08 10.50 18.08
N ARG A 73 -10.86 10.92 19.08
CA ARG A 73 -10.76 12.25 19.69
C ARG A 73 -9.37 12.54 20.24
N ASP A 74 -8.81 11.58 20.98
CA ASP A 74 -7.56 11.74 21.70
C ASP A 74 -6.87 10.38 21.94
N LEU A 75 -5.64 10.43 22.48
CA LEU A 75 -4.86 9.24 22.81
C LEU A 75 -5.53 8.36 23.88
N THR A 76 -6.36 8.93 24.76
CA THR A 76 -7.07 8.17 25.79
C THR A 76 -8.07 7.21 25.16
N VAL A 77 -8.78 7.65 24.12
CA VAL A 77 -9.67 6.78 23.33
C VAL A 77 -8.87 5.71 22.60
N ILE A 78 -7.77 6.05 21.95
CA ILE A 78 -6.94 5.08 21.19
C ILE A 78 -6.39 3.98 22.11
N ARG A 79 -5.89 4.34 23.30
CA ARG A 79 -5.35 3.38 24.29
C ARG A 79 -6.37 2.33 24.77
N ARG A 80 -7.68 2.54 24.54
CA ARG A 80 -8.70 1.52 24.81
C ARG A 80 -8.62 0.36 23.81
N TYR A 81 -8.09 0.56 22.61
CA TYR A 81 -8.06 -0.44 21.53
C TYR A 81 -6.65 -0.88 21.15
N CYS A 82 -5.64 -0.06 21.41
CA CYS A 82 -4.27 -0.34 21.00
C CYS A 82 -3.24 -0.08 22.10
N ALA A 83 -2.13 -0.83 22.04
CA ALA A 83 -0.90 -0.40 22.70
C ALA A 83 -0.29 0.77 21.91
N ILE A 84 0.30 1.71 22.64
CA ILE A 84 0.99 2.88 22.06
C ILE A 84 2.33 3.01 22.75
N ASP A 85 3.41 2.86 21.98
CA ASP A 85 4.77 3.15 22.42
C ASP A 85 5.12 4.65 22.28
N PRO A 86 6.24 5.13 22.89
CA PRO A 86 6.60 6.54 22.82
C PRO A 86 6.89 7.07 21.40
N VAL A 87 7.33 6.24 20.47
CA VAL A 87 7.57 6.61 19.06
C VAL A 87 6.22 6.76 18.33
N GLU A 88 5.29 5.83 18.56
CA GLU A 88 3.93 5.85 18.04
C GLU A 88 3.14 7.07 18.56
N GLU A 89 3.26 7.38 19.86
CA GLU A 89 2.64 8.56 20.46
C GLU A 89 3.15 9.86 19.84
N ARG A 90 4.47 9.97 19.62
CA ARG A 90 5.05 11.12 18.90
C ARG A 90 4.57 11.21 17.46
N ALA A 91 4.40 10.09 16.78
CA ALA A 91 3.87 10.07 15.42
C ALA A 91 2.40 10.53 15.37
N LEU A 92 1.56 10.03 16.28
CA LEU A 92 0.13 10.42 16.38
C LEU A 92 -0.06 11.91 16.67
N THR A 93 0.77 12.46 17.56
CA THR A 93 0.69 13.87 18.01
C THR A 93 1.52 14.84 17.17
N SER A 94 2.17 14.33 16.12
CA SER A 94 2.97 15.15 15.19
C SER A 94 2.09 16.12 14.40
N VAL A 95 2.69 17.20 13.89
CA VAL A 95 1.99 18.18 13.05
C VAL A 95 1.57 17.60 11.70
N GLU A 96 2.28 16.56 11.24
CA GLU A 96 1.93 15.80 10.05
C GLU A 96 0.62 15.02 10.24
N ALA A 97 0.28 14.68 11.50
CA ALA A 97 -0.92 13.97 11.92
C ALA A 97 -1.29 12.79 10.98
N PRO A 98 -0.38 11.81 10.79
CA PRO A 98 -0.60 10.66 9.92
C PRO A 98 -1.56 9.64 10.56
N ILE A 99 -2.01 8.68 9.76
CA ILE A 99 -2.51 7.40 10.26
C ILE A 99 -1.32 6.59 10.75
N VAL A 100 -1.34 6.17 12.00
CA VAL A 100 -0.32 5.31 12.62
C VAL A 100 -0.90 3.91 12.76
N LEU A 101 -0.18 2.89 12.25
CA LEU A 101 -0.53 1.49 12.44
C LEU A 101 -0.08 1.03 13.82
N LEU A 102 -1.05 0.73 14.69
CA LEU A 102 -0.84 0.37 16.09
C LEU A 102 -1.24 -1.09 16.34
N ARG A 103 -0.59 -1.75 17.31
CA ARG A 103 -0.95 -3.10 17.74
C ARG A 103 -2.30 -3.10 18.46
N ALA A 104 -3.23 -3.92 17.99
CA ALA A 104 -4.61 -4.02 18.50
C ALA A 104 -4.73 -4.83 19.81
N THR A 105 -3.93 -4.48 20.82
CA THR A 105 -3.82 -5.19 22.10
C THR A 105 -4.42 -4.40 23.28
N GLY A 106 -5.32 -3.45 23.01
CA GLY A 106 -6.02 -2.71 24.06
C GLY A 106 -7.10 -3.54 24.76
N PRO A 107 -7.67 -3.04 25.86
CA PRO A 107 -8.70 -3.72 26.65
C PRO A 107 -10.06 -3.88 25.93
N GLN A 108 -10.31 -3.10 24.86
CA GLN A 108 -11.51 -3.17 24.05
C GLN A 108 -11.18 -3.61 22.63
N HIS A 109 -12.13 -4.26 21.98
CA HIS A 109 -11.98 -4.76 20.61
C HIS A 109 -13.01 -4.11 19.71
N LEU A 110 -12.57 -3.72 18.51
CA LEU A 110 -13.45 -3.31 17.43
C LEU A 110 -13.95 -4.55 16.67
N PRO A 111 -15.08 -4.44 15.94
CA PRO A 111 -15.53 -5.50 15.05
C PRO A 111 -14.41 -5.93 14.09
N GLU A 112 -14.29 -7.24 13.84
CA GLU A 112 -13.31 -7.79 12.89
C GLU A 112 -13.43 -7.14 11.50
N ALA A 113 -14.64 -6.73 11.13
CA ALA A 113 -14.92 -5.98 9.92
C ALA A 113 -14.14 -4.66 9.79
N VAL A 114 -13.49 -4.11 10.82
CA VAL A 114 -12.64 -2.91 10.67
C VAL A 114 -11.32 -3.25 9.97
N ALA A 115 -10.67 -4.34 10.36
CA ALA A 115 -9.39 -4.80 9.83
C ALA A 115 -9.32 -6.35 9.79
N PRO A 116 -10.04 -7.01 8.87
CA PRO A 116 -10.18 -8.46 8.85
C PRO A 116 -8.83 -9.20 8.79
N GLY A 117 -8.60 -10.11 9.73
CA GLY A 117 -7.40 -10.94 9.78
C GLY A 117 -6.09 -10.20 10.07
N LEU A 118 -6.12 -8.94 10.55
CA LEU A 118 -4.94 -8.16 10.90
C LEU A 118 -4.81 -7.95 12.40
N ALA A 119 -3.58 -7.91 12.90
CA ALA A 119 -3.25 -7.63 14.30
C ALA A 119 -3.04 -6.13 14.59
N THR A 120 -3.27 -5.27 13.61
CA THR A 120 -3.03 -3.82 13.71
C THR A 120 -4.25 -3.01 13.28
N LEU A 121 -4.41 -1.83 13.89
CA LEU A 121 -5.42 -0.84 13.55
C LEU A 121 -4.73 0.46 13.15
N GLY A 122 -5.22 1.10 12.08
CA GLY A 122 -4.70 2.40 11.64
C GLY A 122 -5.47 3.54 12.29
N PHE A 123 -4.87 4.24 13.25
CA PHE A 123 -5.49 5.39 13.93
C PHE A 123 -4.85 6.72 13.51
N MET A 124 -5.67 7.75 13.38
CA MET A 124 -5.23 9.15 13.33
C MET A 124 -5.97 9.99 14.38
N LEU A 125 -5.37 11.11 14.76
CA LEU A 125 -6.01 12.15 15.56
C LEU A 125 -6.72 13.17 14.65
N PRO A 126 -7.60 14.05 15.20
CA PRO A 126 -8.30 15.03 14.40
C PRO A 126 -7.34 16.03 13.76
N THR A 127 -7.46 16.22 12.44
CA THR A 127 -6.50 17.01 11.64
C THR A 127 -6.98 18.40 11.26
N THR A 128 -8.26 18.71 11.52
CA THR A 128 -8.88 20.01 11.19
C THR A 128 -9.81 20.46 12.32
N PRO A 129 -10.16 21.75 12.43
CA PRO A 129 -11.16 22.21 13.40
C PRO A 129 -12.51 21.50 13.26
N LEU A 130 -12.93 21.17 12.03
CA LEU A 130 -14.16 20.40 11.80
C LEU A 130 -14.07 19.00 12.40
N HIS A 131 -12.92 18.34 12.23
CA HIS A 131 -12.67 17.02 12.85
C HIS A 131 -12.64 17.12 14.38
N LEU A 132 -12.05 18.18 14.95
CA LEU A 132 -12.04 18.39 16.40
C LEU A 132 -13.47 18.51 16.94
N LEU A 133 -14.29 19.36 16.34
CA LEU A 133 -15.69 19.54 16.74
C LEU A 133 -16.50 18.25 16.60
N LEU A 134 -16.32 17.52 15.50
CA LEU A 134 -17.01 16.25 15.29
C LEU A 134 -16.56 15.18 16.29
N MET A 135 -15.25 15.00 16.49
CA MET A 135 -14.73 13.98 17.40
C MET A 135 -15.00 14.30 18.87
N ASP A 136 -15.22 15.56 19.24
CA ASP A 136 -15.64 15.94 20.59
C ASP A 136 -16.99 15.30 20.99
N GLN A 137 -17.83 14.98 20.00
CA GLN A 137 -19.13 14.33 20.21
C GLN A 137 -19.02 12.82 20.51
N PHE A 138 -17.83 12.22 20.43
CA PHE A 138 -17.66 10.76 20.52
C PHE A 138 -16.58 10.35 21.54
N ASP A 139 -16.90 9.35 22.35
CA ASP A 139 -15.97 8.66 23.26
C ASP A 139 -15.41 7.35 22.68
N HIS A 140 -15.63 7.09 21.40
CA HIS A 140 -15.21 5.91 20.65
C HIS A 140 -14.76 6.35 19.23
N PRO A 141 -13.98 5.52 18.51
CA PRO A 141 -13.47 5.91 17.21
C PRO A 141 -14.52 5.83 16.12
N LEU A 142 -14.35 6.67 15.11
CA LEU A 142 -15.08 6.57 13.84
C LEU A 142 -14.17 5.97 12.78
N VAL A 143 -14.77 5.22 11.84
CA VAL A 143 -14.12 4.97 10.55
C VAL A 143 -13.98 6.30 9.82
N MET A 144 -12.80 6.56 9.24
CA MET A 144 -12.53 7.72 8.37
C MET A 144 -11.76 7.24 7.15
N THR A 145 -12.48 6.66 6.18
CA THR A 145 -11.89 6.18 4.91
C THR A 145 -12.06 7.21 3.81
N SER A 146 -11.22 7.16 2.75
CA SER A 146 -11.35 8.08 1.61
C SER A 146 -12.76 8.06 1.00
N GLY A 147 -13.28 9.22 0.63
CA GLY A 147 -14.55 9.37 -0.08
C GLY A 147 -14.38 9.06 -1.55
N ASN A 148 -14.48 7.77 -1.91
CA ASN A 148 -14.44 7.27 -3.28
C ASN A 148 -15.12 5.91 -3.39
N ILE A 149 -15.45 5.53 -4.62
CA ILE A 149 -15.85 4.18 -4.98
C ILE A 149 -14.57 3.40 -5.30
N SER A 150 -14.29 2.34 -4.53
CA SER A 150 -13.23 1.32 -4.76
C SER A 150 -11.96 1.76 -5.52
N ASP A 151 -10.88 2.09 -4.78
CA ASP A 151 -9.52 2.31 -5.28
C ASP A 151 -9.32 3.48 -6.29
N GLU A 152 -10.36 4.27 -6.56
CA GLU A 152 -10.24 5.57 -7.24
C GLU A 152 -9.64 6.66 -6.32
N PRO A 153 -9.13 7.78 -6.87
CA PRO A 153 -8.74 8.95 -6.10
C PRO A 153 -9.88 9.48 -5.22
N ALA A 154 -9.57 10.03 -4.05
CA ALA A 154 -10.57 10.70 -3.21
C ALA A 154 -11.19 11.90 -3.95
N VAL A 155 -12.51 12.04 -3.84
CA VAL A 155 -13.24 13.18 -4.41
C VAL A 155 -12.87 14.46 -3.66
N ILE A 156 -12.71 15.56 -4.41
CA ILE A 156 -12.38 16.90 -3.87
C ILE A 156 -13.42 17.98 -4.21
N ASP A 157 -14.22 17.76 -5.26
CA ASP A 157 -15.24 18.69 -5.74
C ASP A 157 -16.62 18.33 -5.15
N ASP A 158 -17.40 19.34 -4.78
CA ASP A 158 -18.67 19.16 -4.07
C ASP A 158 -19.74 18.54 -4.97
N ALA A 159 -19.79 18.93 -6.25
CA ALA A 159 -20.74 18.36 -7.21
C ALA A 159 -20.37 16.91 -7.51
N GLU A 160 -19.07 16.59 -7.61
CA GLU A 160 -18.61 15.23 -7.75
C GLU A 160 -18.94 14.38 -6.53
N ALA A 161 -18.76 14.92 -5.33
CA ALA A 161 -19.07 14.21 -4.08
C ALA A 161 -20.56 13.86 -4.04
N TYR A 162 -21.43 14.81 -4.45
CA TYR A 162 -22.86 14.57 -4.55
C TYR A 162 -23.22 13.46 -5.55
N ARG A 163 -22.50 13.37 -6.68
CA ARG A 163 -22.77 12.34 -7.70
C ARG A 163 -22.25 10.97 -7.29
N GLN A 164 -21.02 10.88 -6.78
CA GLN A 164 -20.36 9.61 -6.51
C GLN A 164 -20.68 9.04 -5.12
N LEU A 165 -20.80 9.89 -4.09
CA LEU A 165 -20.92 9.43 -2.71
C LEU A 165 -22.36 9.25 -2.26
N ALA A 166 -23.35 9.73 -3.03
CA ALA A 166 -24.77 9.53 -2.78
C ALA A 166 -25.20 8.06 -2.76
N GLU A 167 -24.47 7.17 -3.44
CA GLU A 167 -24.73 5.73 -3.37
C GLU A 167 -24.28 5.10 -2.03
N ILE A 168 -23.46 5.80 -1.25
CA ILE A 168 -22.83 5.27 -0.03
C ILE A 168 -23.33 5.99 1.23
N ALA A 169 -23.45 7.30 1.18
CA ALA A 169 -23.88 8.15 2.28
C ALA A 169 -25.11 8.96 1.88
N SER A 170 -26.04 9.18 2.81
CA SER A 170 -27.23 10.00 2.54
C SER A 170 -27.01 11.48 2.86
N PHE A 171 -25.94 11.81 3.58
CA PHE A 171 -25.64 13.17 4.02
C PHE A 171 -24.14 13.46 3.93
N ALA A 172 -23.79 14.74 3.80
CA ALA A 172 -22.44 15.23 3.87
C ALA A 172 -22.28 16.43 4.81
N LEU A 173 -21.35 16.31 5.75
CA LEU A 173 -20.84 17.41 6.55
C LEU A 173 -19.74 18.12 5.74
N THR A 174 -20.03 19.32 5.25
CA THR A 174 -19.21 20.04 4.27
C THR A 174 -18.90 21.48 4.70
N HIS A 175 -18.16 22.20 3.86
CA HIS A 175 -17.87 23.63 3.98
C HIS A 175 -17.60 24.27 2.61
N ASP A 176 -17.70 25.60 2.57
CA ASP A 176 -17.52 26.47 1.40
C ASP A 176 -16.06 26.73 0.97
N ARG A 177 -15.08 26.13 1.65
CA ARG A 177 -13.67 26.17 1.20
C ARG A 177 -13.40 25.07 0.18
N ASP A 178 -13.02 25.45 -1.03
CA ASP A 178 -12.61 24.52 -2.09
C ASP A 178 -11.32 23.77 -1.74
N ILE A 179 -11.22 22.53 -2.22
CA ILE A 179 -10.01 21.71 -2.12
C ILE A 179 -9.31 21.78 -3.47
N ALA A 180 -8.25 22.60 -3.56
CA ALA A 180 -7.54 22.82 -4.82
C ALA A 180 -6.80 21.56 -5.30
N ASN A 181 -6.21 20.80 -4.38
CA ASN A 181 -5.38 19.64 -4.68
C ASN A 181 -5.79 18.46 -3.80
N ARG A 182 -5.97 17.30 -4.43
CA ARG A 182 -6.18 16.05 -3.71
C ARG A 182 -4.93 15.69 -2.93
N VAL A 183 -5.11 15.32 -1.67
CA VAL A 183 -4.06 14.70 -0.88
C VAL A 183 -4.64 13.67 0.09
N ASP A 184 -4.24 12.41 -0.10
CA ASP A 184 -4.60 11.32 0.79
C ASP A 184 -3.95 11.48 2.18
N ASP A 185 -4.49 10.78 3.18
CA ASP A 185 -3.84 10.69 4.48
C ASP A 185 -2.56 9.86 4.40
N SER A 186 -1.48 10.38 5.01
CA SER A 186 -0.22 9.63 5.15
C SER A 186 -0.38 8.48 6.12
N VAL A 187 0.37 7.39 5.89
CA VAL A 187 0.36 6.20 6.73
C VAL A 187 1.77 5.90 7.19
N VAL A 188 1.94 5.69 8.50
CA VAL A 188 3.22 5.34 9.11
C VAL A 188 3.08 4.13 10.03
N ARG A 189 4.18 3.39 10.22
CA ARG A 189 4.29 2.27 11.15
C ARG A 189 5.61 2.37 11.88
N VAL A 190 5.63 2.06 13.17
CA VAL A 190 6.88 1.93 13.92
C VAL A 190 7.44 0.53 13.71
N MET A 191 8.68 0.45 13.22
CA MET A 191 9.39 -0.80 12.95
C MET A 191 10.84 -0.65 13.44
N ALA A 192 11.32 -1.65 14.18
CA ALA A 192 12.66 -1.64 14.79
C ALA A 192 12.97 -0.32 15.55
N GLY A 193 11.98 0.16 16.31
CA GLY A 193 12.08 1.39 17.12
C GLY A 193 12.12 2.71 16.34
N ARG A 194 11.83 2.70 15.03
CA ARG A 194 11.79 3.91 14.19
C ARG A 194 10.46 4.02 13.44
N SER A 195 9.95 5.24 13.31
CA SER A 195 8.80 5.51 12.43
C SER A 195 9.21 5.32 10.97
N ARG A 196 8.42 4.56 10.21
CA ARG A 196 8.60 4.29 8.78
C ARG A 196 7.35 4.72 8.04
N VAL A 197 7.54 5.49 6.97
CA VAL A 197 6.44 5.97 6.13
C VAL A 197 6.06 4.87 5.13
N LEU A 198 4.81 4.43 5.19
CA LEU A 198 4.24 3.47 4.24
C LEU A 198 3.52 4.19 3.09
N ARG A 199 2.97 5.38 3.38
CA ARG A 199 2.37 6.28 2.40
C ARG A 199 2.74 7.72 2.72
N ARG A 200 3.49 8.37 1.83
CA ARG A 200 3.84 9.79 1.91
C ARG A 200 2.79 10.63 1.17
N ALA A 201 1.97 11.37 1.90
CA ALA A 201 0.95 12.25 1.35
C ALA A 201 0.73 13.46 2.29
N ARG A 202 -0.47 13.66 2.86
CA ARG A 202 -0.78 14.82 3.72
C ARG A 202 0.22 14.95 4.87
N GLY A 203 0.65 16.17 5.15
CA GLY A 203 1.63 16.49 6.20
C GLY A 203 3.08 16.35 5.75
N TYR A 204 3.37 15.54 4.72
CA TYR A 204 4.73 15.32 4.23
C TYR A 204 4.97 15.92 2.84
N ALA A 205 4.10 15.65 1.88
CA ALA A 205 4.19 16.24 0.55
C ALA A 205 3.63 17.67 0.57
N PRO A 206 4.25 18.65 -0.15
CA PRO A 206 5.37 18.51 -1.08
C PRO A 206 6.74 18.87 -0.45
N ALA A 207 6.93 18.69 0.86
CA ALA A 207 8.18 19.10 1.49
C ALA A 207 9.39 18.35 0.87
N PRO A 208 10.46 19.07 0.47
CA PRO A 208 11.62 18.47 -0.17
C PRO A 208 12.40 17.59 0.80
N LEU A 209 12.96 16.50 0.28
CA LEU A 209 13.99 15.73 0.95
C LEU A 209 15.35 16.24 0.49
N ARG A 210 16.23 16.60 1.43
CA ARG A 210 17.59 16.99 1.10
C ARG A 210 18.36 15.76 0.60
N LEU A 211 18.96 15.84 -0.59
CA LEU A 211 19.81 14.77 -1.07
C LEU A 211 21.13 14.73 -0.29
N PRO A 212 21.78 13.56 -0.20
CA PRO A 212 23.06 13.43 0.50
C PRO A 212 24.19 14.26 -0.12
N SER A 213 25.32 14.32 0.58
CA SER A 213 26.49 15.03 0.06
C SER A 213 26.99 14.43 -1.25
N GLY A 214 27.37 15.30 -2.19
CA GLY A 214 27.74 14.97 -3.57
C GLY A 214 26.63 15.26 -4.59
N PHE A 215 25.38 15.46 -4.14
CA PHE A 215 24.24 15.79 -5.00
C PHE A 215 23.92 17.29 -5.08
N GLU A 216 24.71 18.17 -4.46
CA GLU A 216 24.46 19.60 -4.41
C GLU A 216 24.42 20.27 -5.80
N LYS A 217 25.08 19.64 -6.79
CA LYS A 217 25.12 20.09 -8.19
C LYS A 217 24.35 19.15 -9.12
N ALA A 218 23.47 18.30 -8.58
CA ALA A 218 22.62 17.46 -9.41
C ALA A 218 21.78 18.36 -10.34
N PRO A 219 21.70 18.04 -11.64
CA PRO A 219 20.88 18.81 -12.56
C PRO A 219 19.39 18.63 -12.23
N ASP A 220 18.56 19.46 -12.84
CA ASP A 220 17.11 19.33 -12.73
C ASP A 220 16.66 18.04 -13.41
N LEU A 221 16.13 17.09 -12.65
CA LEU A 221 15.69 15.80 -13.16
C LEU A 221 14.22 15.55 -12.84
N LEU A 222 13.53 14.80 -13.71
CA LEU A 222 12.17 14.34 -13.47
C LEU A 222 12.15 12.81 -13.45
N ALA A 223 11.89 12.21 -12.29
CA ALA A 223 11.69 10.77 -12.17
C ALA A 223 10.20 10.45 -12.13
N MET A 224 9.76 9.59 -13.05
CA MET A 224 8.34 9.24 -13.22
C MET A 224 7.84 8.21 -12.19
N GLY A 225 8.75 7.44 -11.58
CA GLY A 225 8.45 6.42 -10.59
C GLY A 225 7.83 5.15 -11.18
N GLY A 226 7.39 4.25 -10.29
CA GLY A 226 6.70 3.01 -10.65
C GLY A 226 5.20 3.19 -10.94
N GLU A 227 4.53 2.07 -11.22
CA GLU A 227 3.09 2.03 -11.55
C GLU A 227 2.19 1.92 -10.32
N LEU A 228 2.51 1.01 -9.41
CA LEU A 228 1.75 0.80 -8.18
C LEU A 228 2.23 1.73 -7.08
N LYS A 229 1.27 2.29 -6.33
CA LYS A 229 1.51 3.26 -5.26
C LYS A 229 2.35 4.45 -5.74
N ALA A 230 2.13 4.86 -6.99
CA ALA A 230 2.99 5.76 -7.74
C ALA A 230 3.25 7.09 -7.03
N THR A 231 4.48 7.57 -7.21
CA THR A 231 4.92 8.94 -6.93
C THR A 231 5.90 9.35 -8.01
N PHE A 232 5.86 10.61 -8.43
CA PHE A 232 6.93 11.20 -9.25
C PHE A 232 7.82 12.08 -8.36
N CYS A 233 9.04 12.36 -8.82
CA CYS A 233 10.00 13.15 -8.08
C CYS A 233 10.65 14.20 -8.98
N LEU A 234 10.69 15.45 -8.51
CA LEU A 234 11.49 16.51 -9.11
C LEU A 234 12.80 16.62 -8.32
N VAL A 235 13.93 16.48 -8.98
CA VAL A 235 15.24 16.77 -8.38
C VAL A 235 15.62 18.19 -8.76
N LYS A 236 15.85 19.08 -7.80
CA LYS A 236 16.24 20.47 -8.03
C LYS A 236 17.04 20.99 -6.84
N ASP A 237 18.09 21.77 -7.08
CA ASP A 237 18.92 22.42 -6.05
C ASP A 237 19.42 21.46 -4.92
N GLY A 238 19.80 20.24 -5.29
CA GLY A 238 20.24 19.21 -4.33
C GLY A 238 19.11 18.67 -3.43
N GLN A 239 17.86 18.81 -3.85
CA GLN A 239 16.67 18.31 -3.17
C GLN A 239 15.87 17.38 -4.08
N ALA A 240 15.18 16.42 -3.46
CA ALA A 240 14.19 15.55 -4.08
C ALA A 240 12.79 15.94 -3.58
N ILE A 241 11.97 16.47 -4.48
CA ILE A 241 10.60 16.90 -4.22
C ILE A 241 9.67 15.81 -4.74
N LEU A 242 9.29 14.91 -3.83
CA LEU A 242 8.34 13.83 -4.11
C LEU A 242 6.91 14.35 -4.14
N SER A 243 6.13 13.85 -5.09
CA SER A 243 4.68 14.03 -5.10
C SER A 243 4.04 13.37 -3.87
N GLN A 244 2.79 13.74 -3.58
CA GLN A 244 1.93 12.90 -2.76
C GLN A 244 1.70 11.55 -3.44
N HIS A 245 1.32 10.54 -2.65
CA HIS A 245 0.83 9.26 -3.15
C HIS A 245 -0.26 9.45 -4.21
N GLN A 246 -0.03 8.91 -5.41
CA GLN A 246 -0.96 9.02 -6.52
C GLN A 246 -1.93 7.83 -6.53
N GLY A 247 -1.43 6.61 -6.36
CA GLY A 247 -2.25 5.40 -6.34
C GLY A 247 -1.77 4.38 -7.37
N ASP A 248 -2.69 3.63 -7.96
CA ASP A 248 -2.42 2.67 -9.04
C ASP A 248 -2.71 3.34 -10.39
N LEU A 249 -1.68 3.46 -11.24
CA LEU A 249 -1.81 4.15 -12.52
C LEU A 249 -2.63 3.37 -13.56
N GLU A 250 -2.90 2.07 -13.37
CA GLU A 250 -3.82 1.33 -14.25
C GLU A 250 -5.26 1.87 -14.18
N ASN A 251 -5.62 2.52 -13.07
CA ASN A 251 -6.89 3.22 -12.94
C ASN A 251 -6.83 4.56 -13.69
N ALA A 252 -7.73 4.74 -14.67
CA ALA A 252 -7.75 5.92 -15.54
C ALA A 252 -7.89 7.25 -14.77
N ALA A 253 -8.77 7.30 -13.75
CA ALA A 253 -8.94 8.50 -12.93
C ALA A 253 -7.66 8.83 -12.13
N THR A 254 -6.94 7.80 -11.67
CA THR A 254 -5.64 7.95 -11.01
C THR A 254 -4.56 8.44 -11.96
N LEU A 255 -4.51 7.91 -13.19
CA LEU A 255 -3.57 8.36 -14.22
C LEU A 255 -3.80 9.84 -14.60
N ASP A 256 -5.05 10.26 -14.69
CA ASP A 256 -5.39 11.65 -14.99
C ASP A 256 -5.06 12.59 -13.81
N ASP A 257 -5.28 12.16 -12.56
CA ASP A 257 -4.80 12.88 -11.37
C ASP A 257 -3.27 12.97 -11.34
N TYR A 258 -2.55 11.90 -11.69
CA TYR A 258 -1.09 11.89 -11.81
C TYR A 258 -0.60 12.95 -12.80
N LYS A 259 -1.18 13.01 -14.01
CA LYS A 259 -0.80 14.01 -15.03
C LYS A 259 -1.07 15.44 -14.56
N ARG A 260 -2.23 15.68 -13.93
CA ARG A 260 -2.58 16.99 -13.37
C ARG A 260 -1.60 17.41 -12.27
N ASN A 261 -1.30 16.51 -11.33
CA ASN A 261 -0.35 16.76 -10.26
C ASN A 261 1.07 16.99 -10.79
N LEU A 262 1.50 16.24 -11.80
CA LEU A 262 2.81 16.46 -12.42
C LEU A 262 2.92 17.85 -13.04
N ALA A 263 1.89 18.29 -13.79
CA ALA A 263 1.85 19.63 -14.36
C ALA A 263 1.86 20.71 -13.26
N LEU A 264 1.07 20.50 -12.19
CA LEU A 264 1.01 21.39 -11.04
C LEU A 264 2.38 21.53 -10.36
N TYR A 265 3.04 20.41 -10.00
CA TYR A 265 4.32 20.44 -9.31
C TYR A 265 5.40 21.15 -10.13
N ARG A 266 5.42 20.94 -11.45
CA ARG A 266 6.35 21.65 -12.33
C ARG A 266 6.13 23.15 -12.33
N SER A 267 4.86 23.58 -12.31
CA SER A 267 4.52 25.00 -12.19
C SER A 267 4.90 25.56 -10.82
N LEU A 268 4.55 24.86 -9.73
CA LEU A 268 4.82 25.29 -8.36
C LEU A 268 6.31 25.44 -8.05
N PHE A 269 7.14 24.55 -8.60
CA PHE A 269 8.58 24.53 -8.35
C PHE A 269 9.41 25.13 -9.49
N ASP A 270 8.77 25.71 -10.51
CA ASP A 270 9.42 26.22 -11.73
C ASP A 270 10.46 25.21 -12.27
N HIS A 271 9.99 24.00 -12.55
CA HIS A 271 10.84 22.85 -12.83
C HIS A 271 10.98 22.56 -14.32
N ALA A 272 12.21 22.66 -14.82
CA ALA A 272 12.57 22.42 -16.21
C ALA A 272 13.61 21.29 -16.28
N PRO A 273 13.19 20.01 -16.34
CA PRO A 273 14.11 18.89 -16.26
C PRO A 273 15.03 18.84 -17.49
N SER A 274 16.32 18.58 -17.26
CA SER A 274 17.30 18.30 -18.31
C SER A 274 17.31 16.84 -18.76
N ALA A 275 16.67 15.94 -18.00
CA ALA A 275 16.45 14.54 -18.38
C ALA A 275 15.26 13.93 -17.64
N ILE A 276 14.70 12.86 -18.22
CA ILE A 276 13.57 12.11 -17.66
C ILE A 276 14.04 10.70 -17.25
N ILE A 277 13.67 10.28 -16.04
CA ILE A 277 14.01 8.98 -15.47
C ILE A 277 12.76 8.12 -15.42
N VAL A 278 12.85 6.91 -15.93
CA VAL A 278 11.76 5.95 -15.98
C VAL A 278 12.19 4.60 -15.43
N ASP A 279 11.23 3.82 -14.93
CA ASP A 279 11.46 2.41 -14.63
C ASP A 279 11.70 1.65 -15.96
N ARG A 280 12.60 0.67 -15.92
CA ARG A 280 12.89 -0.23 -17.05
C ARG A 280 11.68 -1.02 -17.53
N HIS A 281 10.63 -1.17 -16.73
CA HIS A 281 9.42 -1.87 -17.15
C HIS A 281 8.79 -1.16 -18.37
N PRO A 282 8.69 -1.83 -19.53
CA PRO A 282 8.25 -1.18 -20.76
C PRO A 282 6.76 -0.82 -20.74
N GLU A 283 5.95 -1.60 -20.03
CA GLU A 283 4.50 -1.43 -20.05
C GLU A 283 3.93 -0.46 -19.02
N TYR A 284 4.73 0.00 -18.04
CA TYR A 284 4.25 0.93 -17.02
C TYR A 284 3.80 2.24 -17.67
N LEU A 285 2.62 2.72 -17.24
CA LEU A 285 2.05 3.97 -17.72
C LEU A 285 2.90 5.17 -17.34
N SER A 286 3.55 5.15 -16.16
CA SER A 286 4.55 6.16 -15.79
C SER A 286 5.73 6.18 -16.77
N SER A 287 6.27 5.02 -17.14
CA SER A 287 7.38 4.89 -18.09
C SER A 287 6.97 5.30 -19.51
N LYS A 288 5.77 4.91 -19.97
CA LYS A 288 5.23 5.33 -21.28
C LYS A 288 5.02 6.84 -21.35
N LEU A 289 4.48 7.46 -20.29
CA LEU A 289 4.34 8.91 -20.21
C LEU A 289 5.71 9.61 -20.22
N GLY A 290 6.68 9.10 -19.45
CA GLY A 290 8.04 9.65 -19.42
C GLY A 290 8.74 9.59 -20.78
N ARG A 291 8.64 8.45 -21.46
CA ARG A 291 9.15 8.25 -22.83
C ARG A 291 8.54 9.24 -23.82
N ALA A 292 7.20 9.32 -23.83
CA ALA A 292 6.49 10.24 -24.72
C ALA A 292 6.86 11.71 -24.45
N GLU A 293 7.04 12.10 -23.17
CA GLU A 293 7.50 13.44 -22.83
C GLU A 293 8.94 13.70 -23.26
N ALA A 294 9.85 12.74 -23.06
CA ALA A 294 11.24 12.84 -23.46
C ALA A 294 11.35 13.05 -24.98
N ASP A 295 10.60 12.28 -25.77
CA ASP A 295 10.53 12.41 -27.22
C ASP A 295 9.97 13.78 -27.64
N THR A 296 8.86 14.21 -27.04
CA THR A 296 8.20 15.48 -27.37
C THR A 296 9.11 16.69 -27.09
N ARG A 297 9.93 16.62 -26.04
CA ARG A 297 10.81 17.72 -25.60
C ARG A 297 12.26 17.55 -26.05
N ALA A 298 12.58 16.48 -26.79
CA ALA A 298 13.94 16.09 -27.14
C ALA A 298 14.90 16.04 -25.92
N LEU A 299 14.41 15.50 -24.79
CA LEU A 299 15.18 15.34 -23.56
C LEU A 299 15.84 13.95 -23.52
N PRO A 300 17.07 13.84 -22.98
CA PRO A 300 17.65 12.56 -22.60
C PRO A 300 16.74 11.77 -21.66
N MET A 301 16.73 10.46 -21.83
CA MET A 301 16.02 9.52 -20.98
C MET A 301 16.99 8.55 -20.32
N ILE A 302 16.75 8.22 -19.05
CA ILE A 302 17.55 7.28 -18.26
C ILE A 302 16.64 6.19 -17.71
N ASP A 303 16.93 4.95 -18.09
CA ASP A 303 16.22 3.76 -17.60
C ASP A 303 16.88 3.20 -16.33
N VAL A 304 16.15 3.24 -15.21
CA VAL A 304 16.62 2.72 -13.92
C VAL A 304 15.91 1.42 -13.58
N GLN A 305 16.67 0.44 -13.06
CA GLN A 305 16.10 -0.83 -12.65
C GLN A 305 15.37 -0.70 -11.31
N HIS A 306 14.22 -1.36 -11.19
CA HIS A 306 13.30 -1.23 -10.06
C HIS A 306 13.94 -1.48 -8.68
N HIS A 307 14.68 -2.57 -8.53
CA HIS A 307 15.30 -2.97 -7.26
C HIS A 307 16.53 -2.12 -6.95
N HIS A 308 17.26 -1.66 -7.96
CA HIS A 308 18.31 -0.67 -7.80
C HIS A 308 17.75 0.66 -7.29
N ALA A 309 16.59 1.08 -7.79
CA ALA A 309 15.91 2.27 -7.28
C ALA A 309 15.53 2.12 -5.79
N HIS A 310 15.05 0.94 -5.36
CA HIS A 310 14.80 0.66 -3.93
C HIS A 310 16.07 0.79 -3.07
N VAL A 311 17.20 0.23 -3.53
CA VAL A 311 18.49 0.37 -2.84
C VAL A 311 18.92 1.85 -2.79
N ALA A 312 18.90 2.56 -3.92
CA ALA A 312 19.30 3.96 -4.01
C ALA A 312 18.42 4.88 -3.12
N ALA A 313 17.12 4.63 -3.06
CA ALA A 313 16.21 5.35 -2.17
C ALA A 313 16.58 5.15 -0.69
N CYS A 314 16.91 3.92 -0.29
CA CYS A 314 17.37 3.62 1.08
C CYS A 314 18.70 4.31 1.39
N LEU A 315 19.65 4.32 0.46
CA LEU A 315 20.91 5.05 0.62
C LEU A 315 20.67 6.55 0.82
N ALA A 316 19.80 7.14 0.00
CA ALA A 316 19.46 8.56 0.06
C ALA A 316 18.79 8.94 1.39
N GLU A 317 17.78 8.17 1.84
CA GLU A 317 17.11 8.41 3.12
C GLU A 317 18.08 8.32 4.32
N ASN A 318 19.08 7.45 4.24
CA ASN A 318 20.09 7.29 5.30
C ASN A 318 21.30 8.24 5.14
N GLY A 319 21.25 9.20 4.21
CA GLY A 319 22.26 10.25 4.07
C GLY A 319 23.63 9.75 3.62
N ARG A 320 23.71 8.61 2.93
CA ARG A 320 24.99 8.13 2.38
C ARG A 320 25.46 9.04 1.25
N SER A 321 26.73 9.48 1.29
CA SER A 321 27.29 10.35 0.26
C SER A 321 27.39 9.64 -1.09
N LEU A 322 27.45 10.43 -2.17
CA LEU A 322 27.56 9.94 -3.54
C LEU A 322 28.81 9.05 -3.77
N ASP A 323 29.91 9.35 -3.08
CA ASP A 323 31.20 8.66 -3.17
C ASP A 323 31.35 7.50 -2.17
N ALA A 324 30.30 7.18 -1.41
CA ALA A 324 30.32 6.07 -0.48
C ALA A 324 30.49 4.73 -1.21
N PRO A 325 31.20 3.76 -0.61
CA PRO A 325 31.38 2.44 -1.22
C PRO A 325 30.04 1.69 -1.36
N PRO A 326 29.94 0.77 -2.33
CA PRO A 326 28.76 -0.08 -2.51
C PRO A 326 28.35 -0.81 -1.23
N VAL A 327 27.04 -1.00 -1.07
CA VAL A 327 26.44 -1.75 0.04
C VAL A 327 25.79 -3.03 -0.45
N LEU A 328 25.61 -3.99 0.46
CA LEU A 328 24.68 -5.09 0.23
C LEU A 328 23.24 -4.61 0.49
N GLY A 329 22.49 -4.39 -0.57
CA GLY A 329 21.05 -4.13 -0.55
C GLY A 329 20.26 -5.44 -0.63
N ILE A 330 19.31 -5.63 0.27
CA ILE A 330 18.37 -6.75 0.24
C ILE A 330 17.00 -6.18 -0.11
N VAL A 331 16.45 -6.57 -1.26
CA VAL A 331 15.19 -6.04 -1.78
C VAL A 331 14.18 -7.17 -1.88
N LEU A 332 13.19 -7.14 -0.97
CA LEU A 332 12.11 -8.11 -0.89
C LEU A 332 10.81 -7.40 -1.28
N ASP A 333 10.24 -7.78 -2.42
CA ASP A 333 9.09 -7.13 -3.03
C ASP A 333 8.15 -8.16 -3.69
N GLY A 334 7.00 -7.69 -4.15
CA GLY A 334 6.08 -8.40 -5.01
C GLY A 334 6.67 -8.62 -6.40
N LEU A 335 6.86 -7.56 -7.20
CA LEU A 335 7.25 -7.69 -8.61
C LEU A 335 8.08 -6.48 -9.04
N GLY A 336 9.22 -6.71 -9.68
CA GLY A 336 9.89 -5.69 -10.49
C GLY A 336 10.54 -6.31 -11.72
N PHE A 337 10.63 -5.53 -12.81
CA PHE A 337 11.19 -6.02 -14.07
C PHE A 337 12.69 -6.27 -13.94
N GLY A 338 13.11 -7.50 -14.22
CA GLY A 338 14.50 -7.92 -14.20
C GLY A 338 15.22 -7.63 -15.51
N ASP A 339 16.53 -7.40 -15.44
CA ASP A 339 17.35 -7.18 -16.64
C ASP A 339 17.45 -8.42 -17.55
N ASP A 340 17.16 -9.59 -16.99
CA ASP A 340 17.12 -10.88 -17.67
C ASP A 340 15.72 -11.20 -18.24
N GLY A 341 14.79 -10.24 -18.21
CA GLY A 341 13.40 -10.42 -18.60
C GLY A 341 12.58 -11.28 -17.63
N THR A 342 13.15 -11.68 -16.48
CA THR A 342 12.38 -12.36 -15.42
C THR A 342 11.78 -11.34 -14.45
N ILE A 343 10.93 -11.82 -13.54
CA ILE A 343 10.37 -10.95 -12.49
C ILE A 343 11.20 -11.10 -11.22
N TRP A 344 11.74 -9.99 -10.76
CA TRP A 344 12.51 -9.93 -9.51
C TRP A 344 11.59 -9.60 -8.34
N GLY A 345 12.03 -9.92 -7.13
CA GLY A 345 11.33 -9.57 -5.88
C GLY A 345 11.92 -10.18 -4.62
N GLY A 346 13.12 -10.74 -4.70
CA GLY A 346 13.80 -11.39 -3.58
C GLY A 346 15.29 -11.37 -3.83
N GLU A 347 15.85 -10.17 -3.94
CA GLU A 347 17.17 -9.90 -4.53
C GLU A 347 18.19 -9.42 -3.51
N PHE A 348 19.45 -9.79 -3.73
CA PHE A 348 20.60 -9.33 -2.97
C PHE A 348 21.57 -8.66 -3.94
N LEU A 349 21.67 -7.34 -3.85
CA LEU A 349 22.41 -6.49 -4.77
C LEU A 349 23.60 -5.86 -4.05
N LEU A 350 24.81 -5.98 -4.60
CA LEU A 350 25.94 -5.15 -4.20
C LEU A 350 25.93 -3.89 -5.06
N GLY A 351 25.55 -2.74 -4.51
CA GLY A 351 25.36 -1.55 -5.33
C GLY A 351 25.51 -0.23 -4.59
N ASP A 352 25.67 0.82 -5.39
CA ASP A 352 25.71 2.23 -4.99
C ASP A 352 24.70 3.03 -5.84
N TYR A 353 24.87 4.36 -5.94
CA TYR A 353 23.98 5.21 -6.75
C TYR A 353 24.16 5.05 -8.27
N LEU A 354 25.31 4.53 -8.73
CA LEU A 354 25.70 4.48 -10.14
C LEU A 354 25.47 3.11 -10.75
N GLY A 355 25.52 2.04 -9.96
CA GLY A 355 25.28 0.69 -10.44
C GLY A 355 25.12 -0.35 -9.34
N TYR A 356 24.93 -1.59 -9.78
CA TYR A 356 24.81 -2.75 -8.89
C TYR A 356 25.28 -4.03 -9.59
N GLU A 357 25.64 -5.01 -8.77
CA GLU A 357 25.87 -6.40 -9.12
C GLU A 357 24.86 -7.27 -8.38
N ARG A 358 24.17 -8.17 -9.09
CA ARG A 358 23.23 -9.12 -8.48
C ARG A 358 24.02 -10.31 -7.92
N LEU A 359 24.10 -10.43 -6.60
CA LEU A 359 24.90 -11.47 -5.92
C LEU A 359 24.08 -12.71 -5.57
N ALA A 360 22.83 -12.53 -5.12
CA ALA A 360 21.95 -13.62 -4.75
C ALA A 360 20.49 -13.30 -5.05
N ARG A 361 19.66 -14.34 -5.10
CA ARG A 361 18.21 -14.24 -5.27
C ARG A 361 17.48 -15.40 -4.61
N LEU A 362 16.19 -15.24 -4.35
CA LEU A 362 15.29 -16.38 -4.17
C LEU A 362 15.27 -17.19 -5.48
N LYS A 363 15.39 -18.52 -5.38
CA LYS A 363 15.36 -19.40 -6.55
C LYS A 363 14.08 -19.14 -7.37
N PRO A 364 14.18 -18.78 -8.66
CA PRO A 364 13.01 -18.44 -9.44
C PRO A 364 11.99 -19.59 -9.54
N VAL A 365 10.72 -19.26 -9.34
CA VAL A 365 9.57 -20.17 -9.49
C VAL A 365 8.61 -19.58 -10.51
N VAL A 366 7.95 -20.43 -11.30
CA VAL A 366 6.98 -20.00 -12.31
C VAL A 366 5.76 -19.34 -11.66
N MET A 367 5.26 -18.26 -12.26
CA MET A 367 4.01 -17.60 -11.89
C MET A 367 2.88 -17.93 -12.89
N PRO A 368 2.15 -19.04 -12.74
CA PRO A 368 1.21 -19.48 -13.75
C PRO A 368 0.00 -18.55 -13.86
N GLY A 369 -0.13 -17.87 -15.00
CA GLY A 369 -1.15 -16.85 -15.26
C GLY A 369 -0.70 -15.42 -14.99
N GLY A 370 0.59 -15.18 -14.71
CA GLY A 370 1.15 -13.84 -14.50
C GLY A 370 0.42 -13.07 -13.39
N ALA A 371 -0.27 -11.99 -13.76
CA ALA A 371 -1.07 -11.17 -12.82
C ALA A 371 -2.12 -11.99 -12.05
N GLN A 372 -2.65 -13.09 -12.61
CA GLN A 372 -3.59 -13.94 -11.88
C GLN A 372 -2.93 -14.64 -10.69
N ALA A 373 -1.64 -14.94 -10.74
CA ALA A 373 -0.92 -15.52 -9.62
C ALA A 373 -0.76 -14.52 -8.45
N VAL A 374 -0.78 -13.21 -8.71
CA VAL A 374 -0.84 -12.19 -7.65
C VAL A 374 -2.22 -12.21 -6.97
N ARG A 375 -3.29 -12.36 -7.75
CA ARG A 375 -4.67 -12.32 -7.22
C ARG A 375 -5.11 -13.62 -6.59
N GLU A 376 -4.61 -14.77 -7.03
CA GLU A 376 -5.05 -16.10 -6.64
C GLU A 376 -3.89 -16.91 -6.01
N PRO A 377 -3.64 -16.78 -4.69
CA PRO A 377 -2.50 -17.36 -4.00
C PRO A 377 -2.27 -18.87 -4.19
N TRP A 378 -3.34 -19.66 -4.38
CA TRP A 378 -3.26 -21.10 -4.66
C TRP A 378 -2.38 -21.44 -5.88
N ARG A 379 -2.27 -20.52 -6.85
CA ARG A 379 -1.41 -20.67 -8.03
C ARG A 379 0.07 -20.69 -7.65
N ASN A 380 0.48 -19.81 -6.73
CA ASN A 380 1.84 -19.76 -6.22
C ASN A 380 2.13 -21.00 -5.38
N LEU A 381 1.20 -21.39 -4.50
CA LEU A 381 1.31 -22.62 -3.71
C LEU A 381 1.60 -23.82 -4.60
N TYR A 382 0.77 -24.04 -5.63
CA TYR A 382 0.95 -25.15 -6.56
C TYR A 382 2.31 -25.10 -7.27
N ALA A 383 2.72 -23.94 -7.78
CA ALA A 383 4.00 -23.77 -8.47
C ALA A 383 5.20 -24.04 -7.56
N HIS A 384 5.16 -23.55 -6.31
CA HIS A 384 6.22 -23.76 -5.32
C HIS A 384 6.31 -25.23 -4.88
N LEU A 385 5.19 -25.91 -4.64
CA LEU A 385 5.17 -27.34 -4.32
C LEU A 385 5.75 -28.19 -5.46
N ARG A 386 5.40 -27.86 -6.71
CA ARG A 386 6.01 -28.50 -7.89
C ARG A 386 7.51 -28.26 -7.95
N ALA A 387 7.97 -27.03 -7.74
CA ALA A 387 9.40 -26.68 -7.74
C ALA A 387 10.18 -27.38 -6.60
N ALA A 388 9.52 -27.69 -5.48
CA ALA A 388 10.09 -28.43 -4.36
C ALA A 388 10.10 -29.97 -4.57
N GLY A 389 9.52 -30.47 -5.66
CA GLY A 389 9.40 -31.89 -5.97
C GLY A 389 8.34 -32.62 -5.15
N ALA A 390 7.35 -31.89 -4.60
CA ALA A 390 6.32 -32.48 -3.72
C ALA A 390 5.46 -33.56 -4.41
N PHE A 391 5.40 -33.55 -5.75
CA PHE A 391 4.59 -34.48 -6.54
C PHE A 391 5.41 -35.63 -7.17
N ASP A 392 6.73 -35.68 -6.93
CA ASP A 392 7.62 -36.67 -7.55
C ASP A 392 7.71 -37.99 -6.77
N ALA A 393 7.18 -38.04 -5.53
CA ALA A 393 7.19 -39.22 -4.67
C ALA A 393 5.82 -39.94 -4.64
N THR A 394 5.84 -41.28 -4.73
CA THR A 394 4.67 -42.14 -4.45
C THR A 394 4.91 -42.99 -3.19
N PRO A 395 3.89 -43.19 -2.33
CA PRO A 395 2.58 -42.53 -2.34
C PRO A 395 2.66 -41.08 -1.83
N PHE A 396 1.80 -40.23 -2.40
CA PHE A 396 1.57 -38.87 -1.96
C PHE A 396 0.87 -38.91 -0.59
N THR A 397 1.63 -38.93 0.50
CA THR A 397 1.09 -38.89 1.85
C THR A 397 1.87 -37.90 2.68
N PHE A 398 1.70 -36.60 2.44
CA PHE A 398 1.88 -35.51 3.43
C PHE A 398 1.09 -34.26 2.99
N GLY A 399 0.29 -33.70 3.91
CA GLY A 399 -0.49 -32.45 3.78
C GLY A 399 -1.93 -32.56 3.26
N ASP A 400 -2.89 -31.97 3.99
CA ASP A 400 -4.24 -31.63 3.49
C ASP A 400 -4.19 -30.34 2.66
N TRP A 401 -3.99 -30.47 1.35
CA TRP A 401 -3.99 -29.32 0.42
C TRP A 401 -5.40 -28.89 0.04
N SER A 402 -6.25 -28.65 1.04
CA SER A 402 -7.63 -28.19 0.84
C SER A 402 -7.72 -26.96 -0.07
N ALA A 403 -6.71 -26.07 -0.02
CA ALA A 403 -6.55 -24.91 -0.90
C ALA A 403 -6.45 -25.24 -2.41
N LEU A 404 -6.01 -26.46 -2.77
CA LEU A 404 -5.89 -26.93 -4.15
C LEU A 404 -7.11 -27.75 -4.61
N ASN A 405 -8.03 -28.09 -3.71
CA ASN A 405 -9.21 -28.89 -4.04
C ASN A 405 -10.10 -28.16 -5.07
N GLY A 406 -10.46 -28.88 -6.14
CA GLY A 406 -11.30 -28.34 -7.21
C GLY A 406 -10.59 -27.32 -8.14
N LYS A 407 -9.28 -27.06 -7.95
CA LYS A 407 -8.52 -26.15 -8.81
C LYS A 407 -8.15 -26.83 -10.15
N PRO A 408 -8.01 -26.08 -11.25
CA PRO A 408 -7.74 -26.63 -12.57
C PRO A 408 -6.25 -26.98 -12.77
N LEU A 409 -5.68 -27.84 -11.92
CA LEU A 409 -4.24 -28.14 -11.87
C LEU A 409 -3.68 -28.64 -13.21
N ALA A 410 -4.39 -29.52 -13.91
CA ALA A 410 -3.99 -30.01 -15.23
C ALA A 410 -3.89 -28.90 -16.30
N THR A 411 -4.67 -27.82 -16.17
CA THR A 411 -4.55 -26.65 -17.05
C THR A 411 -3.29 -25.86 -16.70
N ILE A 412 -3.02 -25.68 -15.41
CA ILE A 412 -1.80 -25.02 -14.93
C ILE A 412 -0.54 -25.78 -15.37
N ASP A 413 -0.57 -27.11 -15.34
CA ASP A 413 0.52 -27.94 -15.85
C ASP A 413 0.82 -27.70 -17.32
N ARG A 414 -0.22 -27.62 -18.16
CA ARG A 414 -0.06 -27.31 -19.59
C ARG A 414 0.48 -25.91 -19.80
N MET A 415 -0.02 -24.92 -19.06
CA MET A 415 0.48 -23.53 -19.13
C MET A 415 1.98 -23.47 -18.82
N ILE A 416 2.40 -24.12 -17.74
CA ILE A 416 3.80 -24.18 -17.32
C ILE A 416 4.65 -24.92 -18.37
N ALA A 417 4.20 -26.08 -18.85
CA ALA A 417 4.93 -26.87 -19.83
C ALA A 417 5.12 -26.16 -21.18
N GLN A 418 4.16 -25.32 -21.56
CA GLN A 418 4.20 -24.53 -22.81
C GLN A 418 4.83 -23.14 -22.63
N GLY A 419 5.20 -22.75 -21.40
CA GLY A 419 5.66 -21.39 -21.11
C GLY A 419 4.59 -20.31 -21.34
N LEU A 420 3.31 -20.66 -21.39
CA LEU A 420 2.21 -19.75 -21.68
C LEU A 420 1.84 -18.93 -20.43
N ASN A 421 2.01 -17.61 -20.47
CA ASN A 421 1.72 -16.69 -19.36
C ASN A 421 2.29 -17.18 -18.02
N SER A 422 3.48 -17.78 -18.03
CA SER A 422 4.10 -18.40 -16.86
C SER A 422 5.52 -17.88 -16.67
N PRO A 423 5.71 -16.55 -16.47
CA PRO A 423 7.04 -15.98 -16.28
C PRO A 423 7.69 -16.56 -15.02
N LEU A 424 9.02 -16.66 -15.04
CA LEU A 424 9.80 -17.00 -13.85
C LEU A 424 9.91 -15.78 -12.94
N ALA A 425 9.75 -16.01 -11.65
CA ALA A 425 9.86 -14.97 -10.64
C ALA A 425 10.68 -15.41 -9.42
N SER A 426 11.61 -14.57 -8.99
CA SER A 426 12.32 -14.67 -7.70
C SER A 426 11.60 -13.87 -6.60
N SER A 427 10.26 -13.79 -6.68
CA SER A 427 9.44 -12.92 -5.82
C SER A 427 9.29 -13.44 -4.39
N CYS A 428 9.66 -12.61 -3.41
CA CYS A 428 9.39 -12.86 -2.01
C CYS A 428 7.89 -12.75 -1.71
N GLY A 429 7.21 -11.76 -2.29
CA GLY A 429 5.75 -11.61 -2.14
C GLY A 429 4.98 -12.86 -2.59
N ARG A 430 5.36 -13.49 -3.72
CA ARG A 430 4.70 -14.72 -4.20
C ARG A 430 5.00 -15.93 -3.30
N LEU A 431 6.18 -15.99 -2.68
CA LEU A 431 6.50 -17.01 -1.68
C LEU A 431 5.61 -16.85 -0.43
N PHE A 432 5.41 -15.62 0.04
CA PHE A 432 4.46 -15.32 1.13
C PHE A 432 3.03 -15.71 0.76
N ASP A 433 2.56 -15.36 -0.45
CA ASP A 433 1.24 -15.76 -0.94
C ASP A 433 1.08 -17.29 -0.95
N ALA A 434 2.11 -18.02 -1.39
CA ALA A 434 2.10 -19.48 -1.41
C ALA A 434 1.97 -20.08 0.00
N VAL A 435 2.74 -19.60 0.97
CA VAL A 435 2.67 -20.07 2.37
C VAL A 435 1.33 -19.69 3.00
N ALA A 436 0.82 -18.49 2.74
CA ALA A 436 -0.51 -18.08 3.20
C ALA A 436 -1.60 -19.02 2.66
N ALA A 437 -1.55 -19.35 1.36
CA ALA A 437 -2.48 -20.30 0.76
C ALA A 437 -2.38 -21.71 1.36
N ALA A 438 -1.17 -22.18 1.70
CA ALA A 438 -0.97 -23.46 2.38
C ALA A 438 -1.73 -23.51 3.72
N LEU A 439 -1.77 -22.39 4.44
CA LEU A 439 -2.48 -22.23 5.70
C LEU A 439 -3.98 -21.89 5.53
N GLY A 440 -4.51 -21.92 4.30
CA GLY A 440 -5.91 -21.55 4.01
C GLY A 440 -6.19 -20.05 4.08
N VAL A 441 -5.16 -19.20 4.15
CA VAL A 441 -5.28 -17.74 4.24
C VAL A 441 -5.32 -17.14 2.84
N CYS A 442 -6.45 -16.52 2.49
CA CYS A 442 -6.67 -15.93 1.15
C CYS A 442 -6.40 -16.90 -0.01
N ALA A 443 -6.48 -18.21 0.23
CA ALA A 443 -6.01 -19.23 -0.69
C ALA A 443 -6.62 -19.08 -2.10
N ASP A 444 -7.92 -18.82 -2.17
CA ASP A 444 -8.62 -18.67 -3.43
C ASP A 444 -8.31 -17.35 -4.14
N ARG A 445 -8.41 -16.25 -3.40
CA ARG A 445 -8.28 -14.90 -3.96
C ARG A 445 -7.98 -13.86 -2.88
N GLN A 446 -7.11 -12.91 -3.20
CA GLN A 446 -6.89 -11.68 -2.43
C GLN A 446 -7.86 -10.59 -2.89
N ALA A 447 -8.41 -9.83 -1.95
CA ALA A 447 -9.26 -8.66 -2.20
C ALA A 447 -8.43 -7.39 -2.47
N TYR A 448 -7.18 -7.33 -2.01
CA TYR A 448 -6.25 -6.24 -2.31
C TYR A 448 -4.81 -6.74 -2.38
N GLU A 449 -3.94 -5.94 -2.98
CA GLU A 449 -2.52 -6.26 -3.10
C GLU A 449 -1.85 -6.37 -1.73
N GLY A 450 -1.20 -7.51 -1.47
CA GLY A 450 -0.48 -7.79 -0.23
C GLY A 450 -1.34 -8.33 0.92
N GLU A 451 -2.62 -8.64 0.71
CA GLU A 451 -3.52 -9.15 1.77
C GLU A 451 -3.00 -10.44 2.40
N ALA A 452 -2.65 -11.43 1.59
CA ALA A 452 -2.23 -12.74 2.08
C ALA A 452 -0.94 -12.64 2.91
N ALA A 453 0.03 -11.84 2.43
CA ALA A 453 1.26 -11.55 3.16
C ALA A 453 1.00 -10.82 4.50
N ALA A 454 0.12 -9.80 4.51
CA ALA A 454 -0.21 -9.06 5.72
C ALA A 454 -0.96 -9.91 6.76
N ARG A 455 -1.85 -10.80 6.31
CA ARG A 455 -2.56 -11.74 7.19
C ARG A 455 -1.65 -12.85 7.70
N LEU A 456 -0.72 -13.33 6.86
CA LEU A 456 0.31 -14.27 7.29
C LEU A 456 1.23 -13.65 8.36
N GLU A 457 1.65 -12.39 8.17
CA GLU A 457 2.40 -11.64 9.18
C GLU A 457 1.62 -11.55 10.49
N ALA A 458 0.31 -11.26 10.44
CA ALA A 458 -0.54 -11.17 11.63
C ALA A 458 -0.66 -12.51 12.37
N LEU A 459 -0.78 -13.63 11.65
CA LEU A 459 -0.79 -14.96 12.25
C LEU A 459 0.56 -15.30 12.89
N ALA A 460 1.66 -15.04 12.18
CA ALA A 460 3.01 -15.29 12.68
C ALA A 460 3.31 -14.44 13.94
N ALA A 461 2.87 -13.19 13.99
CA ALA A 461 3.06 -12.31 15.14
C ALA A 461 2.24 -12.71 16.38
N ALA A 462 1.17 -13.49 16.20
CA ALA A 462 0.36 -14.03 17.29
C ALA A 462 0.88 -15.38 17.80
N ALA A 463 1.75 -16.05 17.04
CA ALA A 463 2.36 -17.30 17.45
C ALA A 463 3.35 -17.09 18.61
N PRO A 464 3.59 -18.11 19.45
CA PRO A 464 4.67 -18.09 20.43
C PRO A 464 6.01 -17.77 19.76
N ASP A 465 6.88 -17.03 20.46
CA ASP A 465 8.20 -16.66 19.97
C ASP A 465 9.09 -17.91 19.86
N GLU A 466 9.07 -18.55 18.70
CA GLU A 466 9.94 -19.66 18.36
C GLU A 466 11.18 -19.16 17.64
N THR A 467 12.34 -19.51 18.18
CA THR A 467 13.65 -19.11 17.62
C THR A 467 14.09 -19.97 16.42
N ARG A 468 13.30 -20.98 16.05
CA ARG A 468 13.65 -21.95 15.01
C ARG A 468 12.87 -21.67 13.73
N GLY A 469 13.56 -21.15 12.72
CA GLY A 469 13.02 -21.02 11.37
C GLY A 469 13.19 -22.31 10.54
N TYR A 470 12.44 -22.40 9.45
CA TYR A 470 12.64 -23.44 8.44
C TYR A 470 13.95 -23.23 7.65
N ALA A 471 14.56 -24.34 7.24
CA ALA A 471 15.82 -24.29 6.50
C ALA A 471 15.63 -23.84 5.04
N LEU A 472 16.51 -22.95 4.57
CA LEU A 472 16.68 -22.62 3.15
C LEU A 472 18.03 -23.18 2.68
N ARG A 473 18.10 -23.61 1.42
CA ARG A 473 19.35 -24.09 0.83
C ARG A 473 19.98 -22.97 0.00
N ILE A 474 21.24 -22.67 0.28
CA ILE A 474 22.04 -21.70 -0.47
C ILE A 474 22.91 -22.47 -1.45
N SER A 475 22.89 -22.10 -2.73
CA SER A 475 23.76 -22.70 -3.74
C SER A 475 25.14 -22.00 -3.79
N GLU A 476 26.16 -22.66 -4.35
CA GLU A 476 27.52 -22.11 -4.54
C GLU A 476 27.91 -21.62 -5.97
N PRO A 477 26.99 -21.30 -6.91
CA PRO A 477 27.36 -20.69 -8.20
C PRO A 477 27.69 -19.19 -8.07
N ALA A 478 28.12 -18.57 -9.17
CA ALA A 478 28.44 -17.14 -9.23
C ALA A 478 27.24 -16.22 -8.88
N LEU A 479 26.00 -16.64 -9.21
CA LEU A 479 24.76 -16.01 -8.74
C LEU A 479 24.05 -16.96 -7.80
N ILE A 480 24.09 -16.65 -6.49
CA ILE A 480 23.58 -17.53 -5.45
C ILE A 480 22.05 -17.64 -5.52
N ASP A 481 21.54 -18.87 -5.58
CA ASP A 481 20.11 -19.14 -5.42
C ASP A 481 19.82 -19.58 -3.98
N ILE A 482 18.83 -18.94 -3.37
CA ILE A 482 18.24 -19.30 -2.09
C ILE A 482 17.00 -20.14 -2.37
N ASP A 483 17.14 -21.46 -2.22
CA ASP A 483 16.12 -22.45 -2.53
C ASP A 483 15.26 -22.78 -1.31
N ALA A 484 13.96 -22.53 -1.45
CA ALA A 484 12.94 -22.80 -0.44
C ALA A 484 12.45 -24.25 -0.42
N ALA A 485 12.97 -25.15 -1.25
CA ALA A 485 12.54 -26.55 -1.27
C ALA A 485 12.67 -27.28 0.09
N PRO A 486 13.74 -27.10 0.90
CA PRO A 486 13.80 -27.71 2.24
C PRO A 486 12.77 -27.13 3.21
N MET A 487 12.48 -25.82 3.10
CA MET A 487 11.44 -25.17 3.88
C MET A 487 10.07 -25.77 3.55
N TRP A 488 9.76 -25.93 2.26
CA TRP A 488 8.50 -26.53 1.86
C TRP A 488 8.32 -27.92 2.46
N ARG A 489 9.34 -28.79 2.38
CA ARG A 489 9.28 -30.13 3.00
C ARG A 489 8.98 -30.08 4.50
N ALA A 490 9.62 -29.17 5.23
CA ALA A 490 9.36 -29.03 6.66
C ALA A 490 7.94 -28.49 6.93
N ILE A 491 7.45 -27.55 6.12
CA ILE A 491 6.04 -27.11 6.18
C ILE A 491 5.09 -28.27 5.87
N LEU A 492 5.42 -29.18 4.94
CA LEU A 492 4.62 -30.38 4.67
C LEU A 492 4.55 -31.33 5.88
N ASP A 493 5.61 -31.39 6.68
CA ASP A 493 5.66 -32.27 7.85
C ASP A 493 4.86 -31.69 9.04
N ASP A 494 4.75 -30.36 9.12
CA ASP A 494 4.02 -29.66 10.19
C ASP A 494 2.50 -29.53 9.92
N LEU A 495 2.06 -29.58 8.65
CA LEU A 495 0.66 -29.52 8.20
C LEU A 495 0.04 -30.90 8.01
#